data_AF-A0A8B9RI70-F1
#
_entry.id   AF-A0A8B9RI70-F1
#
_cell.length_a   1.000
_cell.length_b   1.000
_cell.length_c   1.000
_cell.angle_alpha   90.00
_cell.angle_beta   90.00
_cell.angle_gamma   90.00
#
_symmetry.space_group_name_H-M   'P 1'
#
loop_
_entity.id
_entity.type
_entity.pdbx_description
1 polymer ?
#
loop_
_entity_poly.entity_id
_entity_poly.type
_entity_poly.pdbx_seq_one_letter_code
_entity_poly.pdbx_strand_id
1 'polypeptide(L)'
;LRSCCGAQREHTWPCSVLRVWDIRPFAPKERCVKIFQGNVHNFEKNLLRCSWSSDGSKIAAGSADRFVYVWDTTSRRILYKLPGHAGSVNEVAFHPEEPIVLSGSSDKRLYMGEIQ
;
A
#
# COMPACT_ATOMS: atom_id res chain seq x y z
N LEU A 1 -25.30 -36.47 -1.92
CA LEU A 1 -24.20 -37.32 -1.41
C LEU A 1 -22.94 -36.47 -1.31
N ARG A 2 -22.23 -36.63 -0.20
CA ARG A 2 -21.11 -35.80 0.26
C ARG A 2 -19.90 -35.92 -0.67
N SER A 3 -19.10 -34.85 -0.65
CA SER A 3 -17.63 -34.85 -0.54
C SER A 3 -16.83 -35.60 -1.62
N CYS A 4 -15.90 -34.87 -2.25
CA CYS A 4 -14.47 -35.16 -2.03
C CYS A 4 -13.59 -33.95 -2.37
N CYS A 5 -12.76 -33.60 -1.38
CA CYS A 5 -11.41 -33.04 -1.42
C CYS A 5 -10.85 -32.45 -2.73
N GLY A 6 -10.19 -31.29 -2.58
CA GLY A 6 -9.04 -30.92 -3.41
C GLY A 6 -9.23 -29.74 -4.35
N ALA A 7 -9.67 -28.58 -3.84
CA ALA A 7 -9.47 -27.35 -4.58
C ALA A 7 -8.13 -26.75 -4.16
N GLN A 8 -7.04 -27.15 -4.83
CA GLN A 8 -5.88 -26.28 -5.00
C GLN A 8 -6.41 -24.94 -5.51
N ARG A 9 -6.51 -23.94 -4.63
CA ARG A 9 -6.71 -22.56 -5.08
C ARG A 9 -5.37 -22.13 -5.62
N GLU A 10 -5.25 -22.16 -6.94
CA GLU A 10 -4.18 -21.49 -7.66
C GLU A 10 -4.08 -20.06 -7.10
N HIS A 11 -3.03 -19.80 -6.33
CA HIS A 11 -2.73 -18.49 -5.80
C HIS A 11 -2.12 -17.65 -6.93
N THR A 12 -2.90 -17.36 -7.97
CA THR A 12 -2.62 -16.26 -8.89
C THR A 12 -2.88 -14.98 -8.11
N TRP A 13 -1.89 -14.60 -7.29
CA TRP A 13 -1.92 -13.34 -6.60
C TRP A 13 -1.96 -12.22 -7.65
N PRO A 14 -2.92 -11.28 -7.61
CA PRO A 14 -2.78 -10.06 -8.40
C PRO A 14 -1.43 -9.42 -8.02
N CYS A 15 -0.55 -9.24 -9.02
CA CYS A 15 0.87 -8.89 -8.84
C CYS A 15 1.13 -7.57 -8.10
N SER A 16 0.09 -6.76 -7.84
CA SER A 16 0.24 -5.46 -7.20
C SER A 16 -0.89 -5.22 -6.21
N VAL A 17 -0.67 -5.64 -4.96
CA VAL A 17 -1.57 -5.40 -3.84
C VAL A 17 -0.77 -5.03 -2.60
N LEU A 18 -1.31 -4.12 -1.79
CA LEU A 18 -0.77 -3.84 -0.46
C LEU A 18 -1.53 -4.67 0.57
N ARG A 19 -0.80 -5.33 1.48
CA ARG A 19 -1.38 -6.24 2.48
C ARG A 19 -1.00 -5.83 3.87
N VAL A 20 -1.96 -5.92 4.78
CA VAL A 20 -1.75 -5.75 6.21
C VAL A 20 -1.88 -7.10 6.88
N TRP A 21 -0.89 -7.40 7.72
CA TRP A 21 -0.79 -8.68 8.42
C TRP A 21 -0.82 -8.45 9.92
N ASP A 22 -1.51 -9.31 10.65
CA ASP A 22 -1.43 -9.35 12.11
C ASP A 22 -0.26 -10.24 12.53
N ILE A 23 0.66 -9.68 13.32
CA ILE A 23 1.92 -10.32 13.73
C ILE A 23 1.87 -10.72 15.21
N ARG A 24 0.70 -10.67 15.86
CA ARG A 24 0.56 -11.09 17.26
C ARG A 24 0.95 -12.56 17.46
N PRO A 25 1.50 -12.93 18.64
CA PRO A 25 1.86 -14.32 18.96
C PRO A 25 0.67 -15.28 18.83
N PHE A 26 -0.54 -14.80 19.16
CA PHE A 26 -1.78 -15.56 19.14
C PHE A 26 -2.69 -15.19 17.95
N ALA A 27 -2.10 -15.03 16.77
CA ALA A 27 -2.82 -14.69 15.55
C ALA A 27 -3.46 -15.94 14.88
N PRO A 28 -4.60 -15.79 14.18
CA PRO A 28 -5.21 -16.85 13.39
C PRO A 28 -4.28 -17.39 12.30
N LYS A 29 -4.53 -18.62 11.82
CA LYS A 29 -3.74 -19.26 10.74
C LYS A 29 -3.68 -18.40 9.47
N GLU A 30 -4.77 -17.70 9.15
CA GLU A 30 -4.79 -16.69 8.09
C GLU A 30 -4.47 -15.32 8.68
N ARG A 31 -3.21 -14.88 8.48
CA ARG A 31 -2.70 -13.63 9.07
C ARG A 31 -2.96 -12.38 8.23
N CYS A 32 -3.43 -12.53 6.99
CA CYS A 32 -3.71 -11.39 6.11
C CYS A 32 -5.06 -10.78 6.50
N VAL A 33 -5.03 -9.62 7.15
CA VAL A 33 -6.23 -8.97 7.69
C VAL A 33 -6.89 -8.07 6.65
N LYS A 34 -6.09 -7.33 5.89
CA LYS A 34 -6.58 -6.36 4.91
C LYS A 34 -5.75 -6.42 3.64
N ILE A 35 -6.43 -6.26 2.51
CA ILE A 35 -5.84 -6.19 1.17
C ILE A 35 -6.33 -4.89 0.55
N PHE A 36 -5.40 -4.11 0.02
CA PHE A 36 -5.63 -2.84 -0.65
C PHE A 36 -5.17 -2.98 -2.10
N GLN A 37 -5.94 -2.39 -3.01
CA GLN A 37 -5.70 -2.42 -4.44
C GLN A 37 -5.56 -0.99 -4.98
N GLY A 38 -5.00 -0.89 -6.19
CA GLY A 38 -4.86 0.37 -6.92
C GLY A 38 -3.40 0.75 -7.19
N ASN A 39 -2.47 0.29 -6.36
CA ASN A 39 -1.05 0.43 -6.67
C ASN A 39 -0.67 -0.46 -7.86
N VAL A 40 0.30 -0.01 -8.63
CA VAL A 40 0.87 -0.71 -9.78
C VAL A 40 2.37 -0.85 -9.59
N HIS A 41 2.89 -2.04 -9.91
CA HIS A 41 4.31 -2.31 -10.11
C HIS A 41 4.57 -2.44 -11.62
N ASN A 42 5.65 -1.84 -12.11
CA ASN A 42 6.08 -1.94 -13.51
C ASN A 42 7.28 -2.91 -13.65
N PHE A 43 7.82 -2.99 -14.86
CA PHE A 43 8.99 -3.82 -15.18
C PHE A 43 10.31 -3.30 -14.57
N GLU A 44 10.34 -2.06 -14.05
CA GLU A 44 11.55 -1.47 -13.45
C GLU A 44 11.93 -2.19 -12.15
N LYS A 45 11.00 -2.97 -11.55
CA LYS A 45 11.24 -3.75 -10.32
C LYS A 45 11.79 -2.88 -9.19
N ASN A 46 11.35 -1.63 -9.11
CA ASN A 46 11.72 -0.73 -8.03
C ASN A 46 11.20 -1.29 -6.70
N LEU A 47 11.99 -1.08 -5.64
CA LEU A 47 11.56 -1.37 -4.28
C LEU A 47 10.55 -0.31 -3.85
N LEU A 48 9.26 -0.63 -3.91
CA LEU A 48 8.20 0.23 -3.40
C LEU A 48 8.10 0.10 -1.89
N ARG A 49 8.21 1.22 -1.17
CA ARG A 49 8.02 1.31 0.27
C ARG A 49 6.60 1.77 0.60
N CYS A 50 6.13 1.36 1.77
CA CYS A 50 4.88 1.81 2.38
C CYS A 50 5.13 2.36 3.77
N SER A 51 4.23 3.22 4.23
CA SER A 51 4.29 3.85 5.55
C SER A 51 2.90 3.94 6.18
N TRP A 52 2.87 3.96 7.50
CA TRP A 52 1.67 4.13 8.31
C TRP A 52 1.61 5.56 8.82
N SER A 53 0.41 6.11 8.90
CA SER A 53 0.20 7.32 9.69
C SER A 53 0.38 7.01 11.18
N SER A 54 0.76 8.02 11.95
CA SER A 54 1.00 7.90 13.39
C SER A 54 -0.24 7.46 14.18
N ASP A 55 -1.42 7.86 13.72
CA ASP A 55 -2.72 7.45 14.27
C ASP A 55 -3.19 6.05 13.82
N GLY A 56 -2.50 5.43 12.86
CA GLY A 56 -2.88 4.14 12.27
C GLY A 56 -4.15 4.18 11.39
N SER A 57 -4.70 5.37 11.12
CA SER A 57 -5.93 5.51 10.30
C SER A 57 -5.66 5.45 8.80
N LYS A 58 -4.41 5.72 8.38
CA LYS A 58 -4.01 5.81 6.97
C LYS A 58 -2.77 4.96 6.69
N ILE A 59 -2.73 4.42 5.47
CA ILE A 59 -1.53 3.79 4.91
C ILE A 59 -1.21 4.51 3.62
N ALA A 60 0.06 4.80 3.38
CA ALA A 60 0.52 5.31 2.10
C ALA A 60 1.51 4.35 1.46
N ALA A 61 1.48 4.29 0.13
CA ALA A 61 2.47 3.59 -0.65
C ALA A 61 2.70 4.30 -1.98
N GLY A 62 3.94 4.23 -2.45
CA GLY A 62 4.30 4.66 -3.79
C GLY A 62 3.79 3.67 -4.83
N SER A 63 3.70 4.13 -6.07
CA SER A 63 3.42 3.29 -7.22
C SER A 63 4.26 3.68 -8.43
N ALA A 64 4.51 2.69 -9.28
CA ALA A 64 5.15 2.85 -10.57
C ALA A 64 4.33 3.70 -11.57
N ASP A 65 3.04 3.91 -11.31
CA ASP A 65 2.19 4.77 -12.16
C ASP A 65 2.42 6.28 -11.91
N ARG A 66 3.39 6.62 -11.04
CA ARG A 66 3.82 7.96 -10.65
C ARG A 66 2.86 8.67 -9.69
N PHE A 67 1.96 7.93 -9.06
CA PHE A 67 1.07 8.46 -8.04
C PHE A 67 1.46 7.99 -6.64
N VAL A 68 1.19 8.85 -5.66
CA VAL A 68 1.18 8.47 -4.25
C VAL A 68 -0.24 8.06 -3.91
N TYR A 69 -0.39 6.84 -3.40
CA TYR A 69 -1.68 6.34 -2.94
C TYR A 69 -1.74 6.40 -1.42
N VAL A 70 -2.85 6.93 -0.90
CA VAL A 70 -3.18 6.90 0.53
C VAL A 70 -4.53 6.21 0.68
N TRP A 71 -4.59 5.19 1.54
CA TRP A 71 -5.80 4.45 1.85
C TRP A 71 -6.23 4.69 3.31
N ASP A 72 -7.54 4.69 3.52
CA ASP A 72 -8.15 4.57 4.85
C ASP A 72 -8.09 3.11 5.31
N THR A 73 -7.57 2.88 6.50
CA THR A 73 -7.39 1.53 7.04
C THR A 73 -8.71 0.88 7.43
N THR A 74 -9.75 1.66 7.76
CA THR A 74 -11.07 1.16 8.17
C THR A 74 -11.93 0.87 6.94
N SER A 75 -12.12 1.85 6.06
CA SER A 75 -12.96 1.70 4.87
C SER A 75 -12.28 0.94 3.72
N ARG A 76 -10.94 0.81 3.76
CA ARG A 76 -10.11 0.16 2.72
C ARG A 76 -10.21 0.83 1.34
N ARG A 77 -10.61 2.09 1.32
CA ARG A 77 -10.73 2.89 0.10
C ARG A 77 -9.53 3.79 -0.07
N ILE A 78 -9.22 4.13 -1.32
CA ILE A 78 -8.23 5.15 -1.64
C ILE A 78 -8.85 6.49 -1.23
N LEU A 79 -8.21 7.17 -0.28
CA LEU A 79 -8.54 8.54 0.12
C LEU A 79 -7.90 9.54 -0.83
N TYR A 80 -6.61 9.36 -1.09
CA TYR A 80 -5.83 10.26 -1.92
C TYR A 80 -5.07 9.51 -3.00
N LYS A 81 -5.09 10.10 -4.19
CA LYS A 81 -4.24 9.74 -5.32
C LYS A 81 -3.51 11.00 -5.77
N LEU A 82 -2.34 11.25 -5.21
CA LEU A 82 -1.64 12.52 -5.39
C LEU A 82 -0.80 12.49 -6.68
N PRO A 83 -1.05 13.41 -7.64
CA PRO A 83 -0.23 13.59 -8.83
C PRO A 83 0.99 14.47 -8.53
N GLY A 84 1.93 14.53 -9.48
CA GLY A 84 3.03 15.50 -9.49
C GLY A 84 4.38 14.87 -9.84
N HIS A 85 4.56 13.60 -9.51
CA HIS A 85 5.77 12.89 -9.87
C HIS A 85 5.81 12.55 -11.36
N ALA A 86 6.99 12.69 -11.95
CA ALA A 86 7.25 12.33 -13.35
C ALA A 86 7.78 10.89 -13.51
N GLY A 87 8.20 10.25 -12.41
CA GLY A 87 8.73 8.88 -12.36
C GLY A 87 8.09 8.03 -11.26
N SER A 88 8.47 6.75 -11.21
CA SER A 88 8.01 5.80 -10.18
C SER A 88 8.24 6.35 -8.78
N VAL A 89 7.19 6.36 -7.95
CA VAL A 89 7.31 6.75 -6.54
C VAL A 89 7.85 5.56 -5.77
N ASN A 90 9.05 5.67 -5.24
CA ASN A 90 9.73 4.55 -4.59
C ASN A 90 9.48 4.56 -3.08
N GLU A 91 9.34 5.75 -2.48
CA GLU A 91 9.22 5.89 -1.04
C GLU A 91 8.20 6.96 -0.66
N VAL A 92 7.48 6.69 0.43
CA VAL A 92 6.49 7.59 1.01
C VAL A 92 6.62 7.53 2.53
N ALA A 93 6.59 8.68 3.19
CA ALA A 93 6.67 8.79 4.65
C ALA A 93 5.60 9.75 5.17
N PHE A 94 5.04 9.43 6.33
CA PHE A 94 4.18 10.36 7.08
C PHE A 94 5.01 11.14 8.08
N HIS A 95 4.64 12.40 8.28
CA HIS A 95 5.09 13.16 9.43
C HIS A 95 4.49 12.56 10.73
N PRO A 96 5.25 12.51 11.84
CA PRO A 96 4.79 11.86 13.07
C PRO A 96 3.64 12.59 13.78
N GLU A 97 3.58 13.93 13.69
CA GLU A 97 2.62 14.74 14.46
C GLU A 97 1.55 15.42 13.60
N GLU A 98 1.92 15.77 12.37
CA GLU A 98 1.07 16.55 11.47
C GLU A 98 0.67 15.66 10.31
N PRO A 99 -0.46 15.91 9.65
CA PRO A 99 -0.93 15.06 8.57
C PRO A 99 -0.22 15.44 7.25
N ILE A 100 1.12 15.45 7.27
CA ILE A 100 1.97 15.73 6.12
C ILE A 100 2.51 14.42 5.56
N VAL A 101 2.52 14.32 4.23
CA VAL A 101 3.10 13.22 3.47
C VAL A 101 4.30 13.71 2.67
N LEU A 102 5.39 12.96 2.78
CA LEU A 102 6.60 13.11 1.99
C LEU A 102 6.67 11.99 0.96
N SER A 103 6.95 12.33 -0.29
CA SER A 103 7.11 11.33 -1.35
C SER A 103 8.39 11.55 -2.15
N GLY A 104 9.11 10.45 -2.40
CA GLY A 104 10.34 10.41 -3.18
C GLY A 104 10.21 9.52 -4.41
N SER A 105 10.62 10.05 -5.55
CA SER A 105 10.50 9.38 -6.85
C SER A 105 11.83 9.37 -7.60
N SER A 106 11.90 8.50 -8.60
CA SER A 106 13.00 8.43 -9.58
C SER A 106 13.15 9.71 -10.42
N ASP A 107 12.21 10.66 -10.34
CA ASP A 107 12.30 11.97 -11.00
C ASP A 107 13.26 12.97 -10.32
N LYS A 108 13.96 12.53 -9.26
CA LYS A 108 14.92 13.32 -8.47
C LYS A 108 14.26 14.50 -7.75
N ARG A 109 12.94 14.46 -7.54
CA ARG A 109 12.19 15.46 -6.78
C ARG A 109 11.54 14.82 -5.56
N LEU A 110 11.43 15.63 -4.51
CA LEU A 110 10.65 15.32 -3.34
C LEU A 110 9.42 16.22 -3.35
N TYR A 111 8.26 15.65 -3.03
CA TYR A 111 7.05 16.43 -2.76
C TYR A 111 6.67 16.27 -1.30
N MET A 112 6.20 17.38 -0.74
CA MET A 112 5.61 17.44 0.58
C MET A 112 4.19 17.97 0.40
N GLY A 113 3.20 17.26 0.93
CA GLY A 113 1.81 17.64 0.84
C GLY A 113 1.11 17.43 2.17
N GLU A 114 0.31 18.41 2.58
CA GLU A 114 -0.62 18.28 3.69
C GLU A 114 -1.87 17.54 3.22
N ILE A 115 -2.33 16.56 3.99
CA ILE A 115 -3.57 15.81 3.76
C ILE A 115 -4.49 16.03 4.96
N GLN A 116 -5.81 16.12 4.75
CA GLN A 116 -6.78 16.32 5.85
C GLN A 116 -7.73 15.12 6.00
#